data_AF-Q2BD90-F1
#
_entry.id   AF-Q2BD90-F1
#
_cell.length_a   1.000
_cell.length_b   1.000
_cell.length_c   1.000
_cell.angle_alpha   90.00
_cell.angle_beta   90.00
_cell.angle_gamma   90.00
#
_symmetry.space_group_name_H-M   'P 1'
#
loop_
_entity.id
_entity.type
_entity.pdbx_description
1 polymer ?
#
loop_
_entity_poly.entity_id
_entity_poly.type
_entity_poly.pdbx_seq_one_letter_code
_entity_poly.pdbx_strand_id
1 'polypeptide(L)' 'MMLAIIGSIAILTIGTVMVIQIAKNHQVNKQIIDQCFESFDTERTVTIKKEGFWSPVFCEKHPGA' A
#
# COMPACT_ATOMS: atom_id res chain seq x y z
N MET A 1 27.27 -9.89 24.35
CA MET A 1 27.17 -10.52 23.00
C MET A 1 25.78 -11.07 22.72
N MET A 2 25.21 -11.92 23.57
CA MET A 2 23.89 -12.55 23.33
C MET A 2 22.75 -11.54 23.06
N LEU A 3 22.68 -10.45 23.84
CA LEU A 3 21.69 -9.39 23.61
C LEU A 3 21.85 -8.68 22.26
N ALA A 4 23.09 -8.49 21.80
CA ALA A 4 23.35 -7.88 20.49
C ALA A 4 22.92 -8.81 19.34
N ILE A 5 23.11 -10.12 19.51
CA ILE A 5 22.66 -11.14 18.55
C ILE A 5 21.13 -11.14 18.47
N ILE A 6 20.45 -11.20 19.62
CA ILE A 6 18.98 -11.16 19.69
C ILE A 6 18.44 -9.87 19.07
N GLY A 7 19.03 -8.72 19.41
CA GLY A 7 18.65 -7.44 18.83
C GLY A 7 18.83 -7.40 17.31
N SER A 8 19.93 -7.94 16.81
CA SER A 8 20.19 -8.01 15.36
C SER A 8 19.17 -8.89 14.64
N ILE A 9 18.84 -10.05 15.20
CA ILE A 9 17.82 -10.96 14.64
C ILE A 9 16.45 -10.27 14.62
N ALA A 10 16.08 -9.56 15.69
CA ALA A 10 14.82 -8.85 15.77
C ALA A 10 14.71 -7.76 14.69
N ILE A 11 15.76 -6.95 14.51
CA ILE A 11 15.82 -5.90 13.48
C ILE A 11 15.71 -6.51 12.08
N LEU A 12 16.45 -7.57 11.79
CA LEU A 12 16.40 -8.26 10.49
C LEU A 12 15.01 -8.83 10.20
N THR A 13 14.37 -9.43 11.20
CA THR A 13 13.03 -10.00 11.05
C THR A 13 12.01 -8.92 10.76
N ILE A 14 12.01 -7.82 11.54
CA ILE A 14 11.09 -6.68 11.33
C ILE A 14 11.31 -6.06 9.95
N GLY A 15 12.57 -5.80 9.57
CA GLY A 15 12.90 -5.24 8.27
C GLY A 15 12.44 -6.11 7.11
N THR A 16 12.61 -7.43 7.22
CA THR A 16 12.17 -8.39 6.20
C THR A 16 10.64 -8.38 6.04
N VAL A 17 9.90 -8.39 7.15
CA VAL A 17 8.43 -8.31 7.13
C VAL A 17 7.96 -7.01 6.46
N MET A 18 8.60 -5.89 6.79
CA MET A 18 8.30 -4.59 6.19
C MET A 18 8.51 -4.58 4.67
N VAL A 19 9.64 -5.11 4.18
CA VAL A 19 9.94 -5.18 2.75
C VAL A 19 8.92 -6.04 2.01
N ILE A 20 8.55 -7.19 2.56
CA ILE A 20 7.52 -8.07 1.98
C ILE A 20 6.17 -7.34 1.88
N GLN A 21 5.80 -6.61 2.93
CA GLN A 21 4.54 -5.85 2.94
C GLN A 21 4.54 -4.72 1.91
N ILE A 22 5.65 -4.01 1.71
CA ILE A 22 5.78 -2.99 0.65
C ILE A 22 5.61 -3.62 -0.73
N ALA A 23 6.25 -4.75 -1.00
CA ALA A 23 6.16 -5.43 -2.29
C ALA A 23 4.72 -5.88 -2.59
N LYS A 24 4.05 -6.49 -1.59
CA LYS A 24 2.64 -6.87 -1.71
C LYS A 24 1.73 -5.67 -1.93
N ASN A 25 1.90 -4.62 -1.13
CA ASN A 25 1.12 -3.41 -1.27
C ASN A 25 1.33 -2.74 -2.63
N HIS A 26 2.54 -2.74 -3.17
CA HIS A 26 2.81 -2.19 -4.51
C HIS A 26 1.98 -2.92 -5.58
N GLN A 27 1.97 -4.26 -5.53
CA GLN A 27 1.18 -5.07 -6.46
C GLN A 27 -0.32 -4.79 -6.31
N VAL A 28 -0.84 -4.78 -5.08
CA VAL A 28 -2.25 -4.52 -4.80
C VAL A 28 -2.64 -3.08 -5.18
N ASN A 29 -1.81 -2.10 -4.87
CA ASN A 29 -2.06 -0.70 -5.21
C ASN A 29 -2.15 -0.48 -6.70
N LYS A 30 -1.29 -1.16 -7.48
CA LYS A 30 -1.37 -1.11 -8.94
C LYS A 30 -2.74 -1.61 -9.42
N GLN A 31 -3.20 -2.75 -8.91
CA GLN A 31 -4.51 -3.30 -9.26
C GLN A 31 -5.66 -2.37 -8.86
N ILE A 32 -5.61 -1.79 -7.66
CA ILE A 32 -6.64 -0.86 -7.18
C ILE A 32 -6.68 0.39 -8.04
N ILE A 33 -5.53 0.96 -8.40
CA ILE A 33 -5.45 2.15 -9.27
C ILE A 33 -6.01 1.80 -10.65
N ASP A 34 -5.58 0.69 -11.25
CA ASP A 34 -6.06 0.28 -12.57
C ASP A 34 -7.59 0.11 -12.59
N GLN A 35 -8.16 -0.56 -11.58
CA GLN A 35 -9.62 -0.71 -11.40
C GLN A 35 -10.33 0.61 -11.10
N CYS A 36 -9.66 1.53 -10.42
CA CYS A 36 -10.23 2.82 -10.03
C CYS A 36 -10.43 3.73 -11.26
N PHE A 37 -9.51 3.66 -12.22
CA PHE A 37 -9.62 4.36 -13.49
C PHE A 37 -10.44 3.60 -14.54
N GLU A 38 -10.78 2.34 -14.27
CA GLU A 38 -11.75 1.60 -15.08
C GLU A 38 -13.12 2.30 -14.95
N SER A 39 -13.71 2.66 -16.09
CA SER A 39 -14.93 3.48 -16.20
C SER A 39 -14.80 4.97 -15.81
N PHE A 40 -13.59 5.56 -15.84
CA PHE A 40 -13.40 7.02 -15.64
C PHE A 40 -14.25 7.87 -16.60
N ASP A 41 -14.63 7.35 -17.76
CA ASP A 41 -15.52 8.06 -18.70
C ASP A 41 -16.91 8.39 -18.09
N THR A 42 -17.34 7.67 -17.05
CA THR A 42 -18.61 7.93 -16.33
C THR A 42 -18.44 8.80 -15.08
N GLU A 43 -17.23 8.91 -14.54
CA GLU A 43 -16.94 9.56 -13.27
C GLU A 43 -15.90 10.66 -13.48
N ARG A 44 -16.30 11.93 -13.33
CA ARG A 44 -15.43 13.06 -13.72
C ARG A 44 -14.20 13.24 -12.82
N THR A 45 -14.23 12.70 -11.60
CA THR A 45 -13.13 12.83 -10.64
C THR A 45 -12.92 11.54 -9.87
N VAL A 46 -11.66 11.13 -9.76
CA VAL A 46 -11.22 9.98 -8.97
C VAL A 46 -10.16 10.43 -7.98
N THR A 47 -10.31 9.99 -6.72
CA THR A 47 -9.36 10.27 -5.64
C THR A 47 -8.76 8.96 -5.15
N ILE A 48 -7.43 8.85 -5.19
CA ILE A 48 -6.70 7.75 -4.57
C ILE A 48 -6.25 8.20 -3.18
N LYS A 49 -6.68 7.48 -2.14
CA LYS A 49 -6.35 7.78 -0.75
C LYS A 49 -5.53 6.66 -0.11
N LYS A 50 -4.83 7.00 0.97
CA LYS A 50 -4.04 6.07 1.77
C LYS A 50 -4.18 6.43 3.24
N GLU A 51 -4.67 5.50 4.05
CA GLU A 51 -4.96 5.72 5.48
C GLU A 51 -3.73 5.52 6.39
N GLY A 52 -2.74 4.74 5.95
CA GLY A 52 -1.56 4.44 6.77
C GLY A 52 -0.35 4.11 5.91
N PHE A 53 0.86 4.33 6.44
CA PHE A 53 2.12 4.17 5.70
C PHE A 53 2.28 2.76 5.09
N TRP A 54 1.79 1.74 5.82
CA TRP A 54 1.85 0.32 5.45
C TRP A 54 0.53 -0.23 4.90
N SER A 55 -0.47 0.62 4.66
CA SER A 55 -1.76 0.19 4.12
C SER A 55 -1.76 0.27 2.59
N PRO A 56 -2.54 -0.59 1.91
CA PRO A 56 -2.89 -0.37 0.51
C PRO A 56 -3.61 0.97 0.31
N VAL A 57 -3.61 1.46 -0.92
CA VAL A 57 -4.45 2.60 -1.32
C VAL A 57 -5.89 2.15 -1.50
N PHE A 58 -6.83 3.09 -1.48
CA PHE A 58 -8.22 2.84 -1.86
C PHE A 58 -8.71 3.96 -2.79
N CYS A 59 -9.79 3.64 -3.49
CA CYS A 59 -10.37 4.43 -4.55
C CYS A 59 -11.66 5.08 -4.06
N GLU A 60 -11.78 6.39 -4.22
CA GLU A 60 -13.05 7.11 -4.13
C GLU A 60 -13.38 7.72 -5.48
N LYS A 61 -14.56 7.37 -5.99
CA LYS A 61 -15.09 7.83 -7.26
C LYS A 61 -16.16 8.89 -6.99
N HIS A 62 -16.07 10.03 -7.69
CA HIS A 62 -17.03 11.12 -7.52
C HIS A 62 -17.72 11.44 -8.85
N PRO A 63 -19.06 11.46 -8.88
CA PRO A 63 -19.77 12.08 -9.99
C PRO A 63 -19.40 13.56 -9.97
N GLY A 64 -18.91 14.07 -11.10
CA GLY A 64 -18.48 15.47 -11.16
C GLY A 64 -19.62 16.41 -10.80
N ALA A 65 -19.29 17.49 -10.09
CA ALA A 65 -20.20 18.60 -9.83
C ALA A 65 -20.83 19.12 -11.13
#